data_AF-A0A8K0QTM0-F1
#
_entry.id   AF-A0A8K0QTM0-F1
#
_cell.length_a   1.000
_cell.length_b   1.000
_cell.length_c   1.000
_cell.angle_alpha   90.00
_cell.angle_beta   90.00
_cell.angle_gamma   90.00
#
_symmetry.space_group_name_H-M   'P 1'
#
loop_
_entity.id
_entity.type
_entity.pdbx_description
1 polymer ?
#
loop_
_entity_poly.entity_id
_entity_poly.type
_entity_poly.pdbx_seq_one_letter_code
_entity_poly.pdbx_strand_id
1 'polypeptide(L)'
;PAPTQPISPILFQPHSTHDITILWTNIDARSNFLTFRKESRGPIERILQDFASVLQSGVIDEVVSVNASRNMFCVVVACRRDREDGVMEQIFSVT
;
A
#
# COMPACT_ATOMS: atom_id res chain seq x y z
N PRO A 1 41.50 -13.22 23.89
CA PRO A 1 40.51 -12.30 23.26
C PRO A 1 40.09 -12.83 21.87
N ALA A 2 38.79 -13.12 21.69
CA ALA A 2 38.26 -13.55 20.39
C ALA A 2 38.25 -12.38 19.39
N PRO A 3 38.54 -12.59 18.11
CA PRO A 3 38.55 -11.53 17.13
C PRO A 3 37.11 -11.04 16.86
N THR A 4 36.89 -9.75 17.06
CA THR A 4 35.65 -9.05 16.73
C THR A 4 35.46 -9.12 15.21
N GLN A 5 34.52 -9.92 14.72
CA GLN A 5 34.20 -9.93 13.30
C GLN A 5 33.56 -8.58 12.90
N PRO A 6 33.95 -8.00 11.75
CA PRO A 6 33.31 -6.80 11.25
C PRO A 6 31.85 -7.12 10.91
N ILE A 7 30.92 -6.41 11.55
CA ILE A 7 29.50 -6.45 11.22
C ILE A 7 29.39 -5.98 9.77
N SER A 8 29.14 -6.91 8.85
CA SER A 8 28.88 -6.55 7.46
C SER A 8 27.67 -5.62 7.44
N PRO A 9 27.70 -4.47 6.74
CA PRO A 9 26.52 -3.65 6.60
C PRO A 9 25.43 -4.54 6.02
N ILE A 10 24.26 -4.57 6.67
CA ILE A 10 23.09 -5.26 6.14
C ILE A 10 22.79 -4.56 4.82
N LEU A 11 23.33 -5.10 3.73
CA LEU A 11 23.01 -4.69 2.39
C LEU A 11 21.55 -5.07 2.22
N PHE A 12 20.70 -4.06 2.20
CA PHE A 12 19.30 -4.21 1.87
C PHE A 12 19.24 -4.83 0.47
N GLN A 13 19.04 -6.15 0.42
CA GLN A 13 18.79 -6.84 -0.84
C GLN A 13 17.37 -6.46 -1.27
N PRO A 14 17.21 -5.72 -2.38
CA PRO A 14 15.90 -5.46 -2.93
C PRO A 14 15.21 -6.81 -3.10
N HIS A 15 14.03 -6.95 -2.51
CA HIS A 15 13.30 -8.19 -2.60
C HIS A 15 13.09 -8.51 -4.09
N SER A 16 13.19 -9.78 -4.50
CA SER A 16 12.83 -10.17 -5.88
C SER A 16 11.46 -9.56 -6.17
N THR A 17 11.18 -9.08 -7.38
CA THR A 17 9.89 -8.49 -7.75
C THR A 17 8.74 -9.35 -7.20
N HIS A 18 8.14 -8.92 -6.10
CA HIS A 18 7.03 -9.62 -5.46
C HIS A 18 5.80 -8.81 -5.80
N ASP A 19 4.87 -9.45 -6.51
CA ASP A 19 3.58 -8.85 -6.78
C ASP A 19 2.82 -8.74 -5.46
N ILE A 20 2.46 -7.52 -5.07
CA ILE A 20 1.67 -7.26 -3.87
C ILE A 20 0.23 -7.01 -4.29
N THR A 21 -0.69 -7.80 -3.75
CA THR A 21 -2.10 -7.48 -3.84
C THR A 21 -2.47 -6.44 -2.77
N ILE A 22 -3.04 -5.31 -3.15
CA ILE A 22 -3.63 -4.35 -2.23
C ILE A 22 -5.15 -4.46 -2.32
N LEU A 23 -5.79 -4.83 -1.21
CA LEU A 23 -7.23 -4.87 -1.04
C LEU A 23 -7.66 -3.63 -0.28
N TRP A 24 -8.46 -2.79 -0.92
CA TRP A 24 -9.06 -1.61 -0.33
C TRP A 24 -10.51 -1.91 0.03
N THR A 25 -10.89 -1.62 1.27
CA THR A 25 -12.26 -1.76 1.77
C THR A 25 -12.70 -0.45 2.40
N ASN A 26 -13.72 0.17 1.85
CA ASN A 26 -14.34 1.35 2.42
C ASN A 26 -15.47 0.94 3.37
N ILE A 27 -15.55 1.61 4.51
CA ILE A 27 -16.63 1.41 5.49
C ILE A 27 -17.66 2.54 5.48
N ASP A 28 -17.43 3.64 4.75
CA ASP A 28 -18.40 4.72 4.66
C ASP A 28 -19.51 4.37 3.65
N ALA A 29 -20.70 4.08 4.16
CA ALA A 29 -21.86 3.68 3.36
C ALA A 29 -22.42 4.77 2.45
N ARG A 30 -21.91 6.02 2.55
CA ARG A 30 -22.34 7.13 1.68
C ARG A 30 -21.64 7.15 0.33
N SER A 31 -20.57 6.36 0.16
CA SER A 31 -19.80 6.26 -1.08
C SER A 31 -20.11 4.97 -1.84
N ASN A 32 -20.04 5.03 -3.17
CA ASN A 32 -20.12 3.87 -4.06
C ASN A 32 -18.78 3.10 -4.17
N PHE A 33 -17.70 3.63 -3.59
CA PHE A 33 -16.41 2.95 -3.47
C PHE A 33 -16.51 1.96 -2.30
N LEU A 34 -16.79 0.69 -2.58
CA LEU A 34 -16.99 -0.33 -1.53
C LEU A 34 -15.74 -1.17 -1.26
N THR A 35 -15.33 -1.97 -2.24
CA THR A 35 -14.15 -2.81 -2.13
C THR A 35 -13.50 -2.91 -3.48
N PHE A 36 -12.17 -2.80 -3.49
CA PHE A 36 -11.39 -2.89 -4.71
C PHE A 36 -10.09 -3.62 -4.47
N ARG A 37 -9.76 -4.54 -5.36
CA ARG A 37 -8.53 -5.32 -5.34
C ARG A 37 -7.65 -4.89 -6.50
N LYS A 38 -6.40 -4.56 -6.21
CA LYS A 38 -5.39 -4.23 -7.22
C LYS A 38 -4.12 -5.03 -6.98
N GLU A 39 -3.58 -5.61 -8.06
CA GLU A 39 -2.23 -6.16 -8.06
C GLU A 39 -1.23 -5.04 -8.40
N SER A 40 -0.15 -4.98 -7.65
CA SER A 40 0.89 -3.94 -7.72
C SER A 40 2.22 -4.65 -7.96
N ARG A 41 2.91 -4.31 -9.04
CA ARG A 41 4.06 -5.07 -9.54
C ARG A 41 5.31 -4.22 -9.55
N GLY A 42 6.39 -4.73 -8.99
CA GLY A 42 7.69 -4.06 -9.02
C GLY A 42 8.45 -4.17 -7.70
N PRO A 43 9.45 -3.32 -7.49
CA PRO A 43 10.16 -3.23 -6.22
C PRO A 43 9.21 -2.82 -5.10
N ILE A 44 9.26 -3.54 -3.98
CA ILE A 44 8.37 -3.32 -2.84
C ILE A 44 8.48 -1.89 -2.28
N GLU A 45 9.68 -1.30 -2.35
CA GLU A 45 9.96 0.05 -1.87
C GLU A 45 9.16 1.08 -2.67
N ARG A 46 9.04 0.87 -3.99
CA ARG A 46 8.24 1.72 -4.88
C ARG A 46 6.76 1.54 -4.62
N ILE A 47 6.29 0.30 -4.47
CA ILE A 47 4.90 0.00 -4.12
C ILE A 47 4.53 0.70 -2.80
N LEU A 48 5.40 0.64 -1.80
CA LEU A 48 5.19 1.30 -0.50
C LEU A 48 5.17 2.83 -0.62
N GLN A 49 6.05 3.41 -1.44
CA GLN A 49 6.09 4.85 -1.68
C GLN A 49 4.82 5.35 -2.39
N ASP A 50 4.39 4.64 -3.44
CA ASP A 50 3.17 4.99 -4.18
C ASP A 50 1.94 4.81 -3.27
N PHE A 51 1.90 3.71 -2.51
CA PHE A 51 0.85 3.47 -1.51
C PHE A 51 0.76 4.60 -0.49
N ALA A 52 1.88 5.01 0.10
CA ALA A 52 1.91 6.13 1.04
C ALA A 52 1.45 7.45 0.38
N SER A 53 1.80 7.67 -0.89
CA SER A 53 1.36 8.85 -1.65
C SER A 53 -0.16 8.87 -1.83
N VAL A 54 -0.79 7.72 -2.11
CA VAL A 54 -2.25 7.61 -2.17
C VAL A 54 -2.89 7.97 -0.83
N LEU A 55 -2.35 7.47 0.29
CA LEU A 55 -2.87 7.79 1.62
C LEU A 55 -2.71 9.29 1.97
N GLN A 56 -1.67 9.94 1.46
CA GLN A 56 -1.39 11.37 1.69
C GLN A 56 -2.08 12.30 0.69
N SER A 57 -2.68 11.77 -0.38
CA SER A 57 -3.32 12.56 -1.45
C SER A 57 -4.52 13.39 -0.97
N GLY A 58 -5.07 13.08 0.21
CA GLY A 58 -6.30 13.69 0.72
C GLY A 58 -7.55 13.25 -0.05
N VAL A 59 -7.46 12.23 -0.92
CA VAL A 59 -8.62 11.60 -1.58
C VAL A 59 -9.34 10.63 -0.64
N ILE A 60 -8.59 10.00 0.25
CA ILE A 60 -9.11 9.16 1.32
C ILE A 60 -9.25 10.02 2.57
N ASP A 61 -10.45 10.08 3.15
CA ASP A 61 -10.69 10.93 4.33
C ASP A 61 -9.98 10.39 5.57
N GLU A 62 -10.01 9.07 5.77
CA GLU A 62 -9.39 8.41 6.91
C GLU A 62 -8.92 6.99 6.59
N VAL A 63 -7.74 6.63 7.09
CA VAL A 63 -7.24 5.25 7.07
C VAL A 63 -7.52 4.61 8.42
N VAL A 64 -8.42 3.64 8.45
CA VAL A 64 -8.88 2.97 9.67
C VAL A 64 -7.90 1.87 10.09
N SER A 65 -7.41 1.07 9.13
CA SER A 65 -6.39 0.07 9.41
C SER A 65 -5.61 -0.34 8.17
N VAL A 66 -4.37 -0.76 8.38
CA VAL A 66 -3.51 -1.38 7.36
C VAL A 66 -2.96 -2.68 7.94
N ASN A 67 -3.30 -3.81 7.33
CA ASN A 67 -2.77 -5.12 7.68
C ASN A 67 -1.89 -5.61 6.54
N ALA A 68 -0.60 -5.81 6.81
CA ALA A 68 0.37 -6.23 5.80
C ALA A 68 0.82 -7.68 6.03
N SER A 69 0.91 -8.44 4.94
CA SER A 69 1.48 -9.78 4.87
C SER A 69 2.51 -9.85 3.74
N ARG A 70 3.16 -11.01 3.55
CA ARG A 70 4.23 -11.19 2.55
C ARG A 70 3.84 -10.78 1.13
N ASN A 71 2.58 -10.99 0.73
CA ASN A 71 2.11 -10.80 -0.64
C ASN A 71 0.81 -9.98 -0.74
N MET A 72 0.30 -9.49 0.39
CA MET A 72 -0.98 -8.79 0.40
C MET A 72 -1.06 -7.74 1.50
N PHE A 73 -1.58 -6.57 1.15
CA PHE A 73 -1.99 -5.52 2.08
C PHE A 73 -3.52 -5.42 2.07
N CYS A 74 -4.12 -5.44 3.25
CA CYS A 74 -5.54 -5.19 3.46
C CYS A 74 -5.70 -3.82 4.13
N VAL A 75 -6.36 -2.91 3.44
CA VAL A 75 -6.48 -1.50 3.81
C VAL A 75 -7.95 -1.20 4.02
N VAL A 76 -8.31 -0.83 5.25
CA VAL A 76 -9.65 -0.37 5.59
C VAL A 76 -9.64 1.14 5.70
N VAL A 77 -10.53 1.81 4.98
CA VAL A 77 -10.62 3.26 4.91
C VAL A 77 -12.05 3.73 5.17
N ALA A 78 -12.20 4.99 5.58
CA ALA A 78 -13.44 5.71 5.44
C ALA A 78 -13.22 6.78 4.38
N CYS A 79 -14.01 6.72 3.31
CA CYS A 79 -13.92 7.65 2.18
C CYS A 79 -15.34 7.98 1.70
N ARG A 80 -15.71 9.25 1.75
CA ARG A 80 -17.01 9.75 1.29
C ARG A 80 -17.07 9.97 -0.21
N ARG A 81 -15.91 10.09 -0.86
CA ARG A 81 -15.82 10.29 -2.31
C ARG A 81 -16.20 9.02 -3.03
N ASP A 82 -16.89 9.18 -4.16
CA ASP A 82 -17.22 8.07 -5.02
C ASP A 82 -16.00 7.63 -5.83
N ARG A 83 -16.10 6.45 -6.44
CA ARG A 83 -15.04 5.83 -7.25
C ARG A 83 -14.58 6.77 -8.36
N GLU A 84 -15.53 7.44 -8.99
CA GLU A 84 -15.34 8.35 -10.12
C GLU A 84 -14.75 9.69 -9.71
N ASP A 85 -14.78 10.04 -8.42
CA ASP A 85 -14.26 11.31 -7.87
C ASP A 85 -12.75 11.25 -7.58
N GLY A 86 -11.99 10.60 -8.48
CA GLY A 86 -10.53 10.48 -8.40
C GLY A 86 -10.00 9.39 -7.46
N VAL A 87 -10.87 8.69 -6.72
CA VAL A 87 -10.47 7.56 -5.84
C VAL A 87 -9.81 6.45 -6.65
N MET A 88 -10.44 6.04 -7.75
CA MET A 88 -9.90 4.96 -8.58
C MET A 88 -8.59 5.36 -9.26
N GLU A 89 -8.47 6.60 -9.75
CA GLU A 89 -7.24 7.10 -10.38
C GLU A 89 -6.05 7.02 -9.43
N GLN A 90 -6.24 7.45 -8.17
CA GLN A 90 -5.21 7.34 -7.14
C GLN A 90 -4.86 5.88 -6.85
N ILE A 91 -5.85 5.01 -6.64
CA ILE A 91 -5.58 3.60 -6.35
C ILE A 91 -4.85 2.91 -7.51
N PHE A 92 -5.20 3.23 -8.76
CA PHE A 92 -4.52 2.69 -9.95
C PHE A 92 -3.12 3.26 -10.17
N SER A 93 -2.79 4.40 -9.57
CA SER A 93 -1.45 5.01 -9.68
C SER A 93 -0.36 4.23 -8.93
N VAL A 94 -0.74 3.36 -7.99
CA VAL A 94 0.22 2.46 -7.33
C VAL A 94 0.84 1.53 -8.37
N THR A 95 2.16 1.46 -8.47
CA THR A 95 2.83 0.57 -9.45
C THR A 95 2.60 -0.90 -9.11
#